data_AF-A0A5W4PVK2-F1
#
_entry.id   AF-A0A5W4PVK2-F1
#
_cell.length_a   1.000
_cell.length_b   1.000
_cell.length_c   1.000
_cell.angle_alpha   90.00
_cell.angle_beta   90.00
_cell.angle_gamma   90.00
#
_symmetry.space_group_name_H-M   'P 1'
#
loop_
_entity.id
_entity.type
_entity.pdbx_description
1 polymer ?
#
loop_
_entity_poly.entity_id
_entity_poly.type
_entity_poly.pdbx_seq_one_letter_code
_entity_poly.pdbx_strand_id
1 'polypeptide(L)' 'NKVGLESDPQNFLLMHAMGPNVAGVIGSAIAAGVMLKYVLAM' A
#
# COMPACT_ATOMS: atom_id res chain seq x y z
N ASN A 1 2.75 4.70 11.89
CA ASN A 1 2.55 4.61 13.35
C ASN A 1 3.59 5.42 14.12
N LYS A 2 4.89 5.09 14.07
CA LYS A 2 5.94 5.81 14.81
C LYS A 2 5.90 7.34 14.62
N VAL A 3 5.96 7.81 13.37
CA VAL A 3 5.87 9.25 13.05
C VAL A 3 4.54 9.88 13.51
N GLY A 4 3.45 9.10 13.53
CA GLY A 4 2.16 9.57 14.05
C GLY A 4 2.20 9.83 15.55
N LEU A 5 2.81 8.92 16.30
CA LEU A 5 3.00 9.02 17.75
C LEU A 5 4.02 10.10 18.14
N GLU A 6 5.01 10.37 17.30
CA GLU A 6 5.97 11.47 17.48
C GLU A 6 5.27 12.84 17.36
N SER A 7 4.28 12.97 16.46
CA SER A 7 3.49 14.19 16.29
C SER A 7 2.37 14.34 17.32
N ASP A 8 1.71 13.23 17.68
CA ASP A 8 0.64 13.16 18.68
C ASP A 8 0.66 11.79 19.37
N PRO A 9 0.99 11.71 20.67
CA PRO A 9 1.07 10.45 21.42
C PRO A 9 -0.24 9.65 21.49
N GLN A 10 -1.39 10.23 21.17
CA GLN A 10 -2.69 9.54 21.12
C GLN A 10 -3.07 9.05 19.72
N ASN A 11 -2.25 9.33 18.70
CA ASN A 11 -2.56 9.02 17.31
C ASN A 11 -2.05 7.63 16.87
N PHE A 12 -2.83 6.59 17.17
CA PHE A 12 -2.52 5.20 16.86
C PHE A 12 -2.94 4.80 15.43
N LEU A 13 -2.02 4.95 14.49
CA LEU A 13 -2.29 4.73 13.06
C LEU A 13 -2.04 3.30 12.57
N LEU A 14 -1.37 2.42 13.35
CA LEU A 14 -0.97 1.10 12.85
C LEU A 14 -2.16 0.30 12.29
N MET A 15 -3.23 0.17 13.06
CA MET A 15 -4.40 -0.61 12.66
C MET A 15 -5.11 -0.04 11.43
N HIS A 16 -5.15 1.30 11.31
CA HIS A 16 -5.77 1.97 10.17
C HIS A 16 -4.89 1.89 8.90
N ALA A 17 -3.58 2.11 9.04
CA ALA A 17 -2.62 2.12 7.95
C ALA A 17 -2.40 0.73 7.31
N MET A 18 -2.79 -0.36 7.98
CA MET A 18 -2.74 -1.70 7.39
C MET A 18 -3.66 -1.85 6.18
N GLY A 19 -4.79 -1.12 6.11
CA GLY A 19 -5.67 -1.14 4.94
C GLY A 19 -4.95 -0.68 3.65
N PRO A 20 -4.42 0.55 3.62
CA PRO A 20 -3.59 1.03 2.50
C PRO A 20 -2.36 0.15 2.22
N ASN A 21 -1.73 -0.41 3.25
CA ASN A 21 -0.59 -1.33 3.07
C ASN A 21 -0.98 -2.58 2.25
N VAL A 22 -2.08 -3.24 2.61
CA VAL A 22 -2.58 -4.42 1.86
C VAL A 22 -3.07 -4.03 0.47
N ALA A 23 -3.72 -2.87 0.33
CA ALA A 23 -4.12 -2.34 -0.98
C ALA A 23 -2.92 -2.12 -1.91
N GLY A 24 -1.77 -1.67 -1.37
CA GLY A 24 -0.52 -1.53 -2.13
C GLY A 24 0.03 -2.86 -2.65
N VAL A 25 -0.06 -3.93 -1.85
CA VAL A 25 0.36 -5.29 -2.28
C VAL A 25 -0.52 -5.77 -3.45
N ILE A 26 -1.84 -5.62 -3.33
CA ILE A 26 -2.78 -5.99 -4.41
C ILE A 26 -2.54 -5.13 -5.66
N GLY A 27 -2.39 -3.81 -5.48
CA GLY A 27 -2.11 -2.87 -6.56
C GLY A 27 -0.82 -3.21 -7.30
N SER A 28 0.21 -3.66 -6.59
CA SER A 28 1.48 -4.08 -7.19
C SER A 28 1.32 -5.30 -8.09
N ALA A 29 0.52 -6.29 -7.65
CA ALA A 29 0.21 -7.45 -8.48
C ALA A 29 -0.62 -7.07 -9.73
N ILE A 30 -1.57 -6.15 -9.59
CA ILE A 30 -2.35 -5.62 -10.72
C ILE A 30 -1.44 -4.89 -11.71
N ALA A 31 -0.58 -3.98 -11.22
CA ALA A 31 0.34 -3.23 -12.06
C ALA A 31 1.30 -4.17 -12.82
N ALA A 32 1.83 -5.19 -12.15
CA ALA A 32 2.65 -6.22 -12.78
C ALA A 32 1.87 -6.96 -13.87
N GLY A 33 0.61 -7.35 -13.62
CA GLY A 33 -0.25 -7.98 -14.62
C GLY A 33 -0.51 -7.09 -15.85
N VAL A 34 -0.76 -5.80 -15.63
CA VAL A 34 -0.93 -4.82 -16.71
C VAL A 34 0.36 -4.67 -17.52
N MET A 35 1.52 -4.57 -16.87
CA MET A 35 2.81 -4.47 -17.54
C MET A 35 3.11 -5.73 -18.36
N LEU A 36 2.88 -6.92 -17.81
CA LEU A 36 3.05 -8.19 -18.54
C LEU A 36 2.15 -8.25 -19.77
N LYS A 37 0.86 -7.89 -19.63
CA LYS A 37 -0.06 -7.82 -20.77
C LYS A 37 0.48 -6.86 -21.84
N TYR A 38 0.95 -5.68 -21.44
CA TYR A 38 1.45 -4.68 -22.37
C TYR A 38 2.70 -5.15 -23.12
N VAL A 39 3.63 -5.82 -22.43
CA VAL A 39 4.87 -6.30 -23.04
C VAL A 39 4.66 -7.55 -23.91
N LEU A 40 3.74 -8.44 -23.53
CA LEU A 40 3.59 -9.75 -24.17
C LEU A 40 2.46 -9.83 -25.20
N ALA A 41 1.49 -8.91 -25.18
CA ALA A 41 0.25 -9.03 -25.97
C ALA A 41 -0.22 -7.73 -26.64
N MET A 42 0.51 -6.62 -26.50
CA MET A 42 0.37 -5.40 -27.30
C MET A 42 1.61 -5.23 -28.17
#